data_AF-A0A835IBS0-F1
#
_entry.id   AF-A0A835IBS0-F1
#
_cell.length_a   1.000
_cell.length_b   1.000
_cell.length_c   1.000
_cell.angle_alpha   90.00
_cell.angle_beta   90.00
_cell.angle_gamma   90.00
#
_symmetry.space_group_name_H-M   'P 1'
#
loop_
_entity.id
_entity.type
_entity.pdbx_description
1 polymer ?
#
loop_
_entity_poly.entity_id
_entity_poly.type
_entity_poly.pdbx_seq_one_letter_code
_entity_poly.pdbx_strand_id
1 'polypeptide(L)'
;MSCPHTAGLAALTKAAHPEWSPAAIRSAMMTTADALDNIDDTIKDIGDNYCVASPLAMGAGHVNLNNALEPGLIYNANAEDYVNLLCSLNYTMKQIQTITRTSTYNCLNSSSGLNYPSFIALFNENVTFSDTKIVKFRRTVTNVGVDTLTYTVTLTPLDGFKVTVMPDTLKFIEKI
;
A
#
# COMPACT_ATOMS: atom_id res chain seq x y z
N MET A 1 16.01 13.88 7.54
CA MET A 1 16.43 14.30 6.18
C MET A 1 15.73 13.54 5.04
N SER A 2 15.15 12.36 5.26
CA SER A 2 14.41 11.58 4.24
C SER A 2 13.04 12.18 3.85
N CYS A 3 12.22 12.59 4.84
CA CYS A 3 10.90 13.19 4.61
C CYS A 3 10.88 14.32 3.54
N PRO A 4 11.75 15.36 3.58
CA PRO A 4 11.73 16.40 2.54
C PRO A 4 12.11 15.89 1.15
N HIS A 5 12.94 14.84 1.03
CA HIS A 5 13.20 14.21 -0.27
C HIS A 5 11.93 13.55 -0.80
N THR A 6 11.26 12.71 0.00
CA THR A 6 10.00 12.08 -0.39
C THR A 6 8.92 13.10 -0.75
N ALA A 7 8.83 14.21 0.00
CA ALA A 7 7.90 15.29 -0.31
C ALA A 7 8.20 15.98 -1.66
N GLY A 8 9.47 16.26 -1.95
CA GLY A 8 9.89 16.83 -3.24
C GLY A 8 9.58 15.89 -4.41
N LEU A 9 9.87 14.60 -4.25
CA LEU A 9 9.54 13.58 -5.26
C LEU A 9 8.03 13.46 -5.47
N ALA A 10 7.23 13.44 -4.40
CA ALA A 10 5.78 13.40 -4.50
C ALA A 10 5.22 14.64 -5.23
N ALA A 11 5.81 15.82 -5.00
CA ALA A 11 5.46 17.04 -5.72
C ALA A 11 5.79 16.96 -7.21
N LEU A 12 6.93 16.37 -7.59
CA LEU A 12 7.29 16.12 -8.99
C LEU A 12 6.34 15.12 -9.65
N THR A 13 6.00 14.02 -8.97
CA THR A 13 4.99 13.07 -9.46
C THR A 13 3.63 13.73 -9.63
N LYS A 14 3.22 14.62 -8.70
CA LYS A 14 1.97 15.40 -8.84
C LYS A 14 2.02 16.38 -10.02
N ALA A 15 3.19 16.96 -10.31
CA ALA A 15 3.36 17.86 -11.44
C ALA A 15 3.27 17.11 -12.78
N ALA A 16 3.77 15.87 -12.83
CA ALA A 16 3.66 15.00 -14.00
C ALA A 16 2.25 14.43 -14.18
N HIS A 17 1.53 14.16 -13.08
CA HIS A 17 0.16 13.62 -13.06
C HIS A 17 -0.78 14.51 -12.22
N PRO A 18 -1.21 15.68 -12.75
CA PRO A 18 -1.99 16.67 -12.01
C PRO A 18 -3.34 16.16 -11.49
N GLU A 19 -3.89 15.11 -12.05
CA GLU A 19 -5.17 14.48 -11.68
C GLU A 19 -5.03 13.43 -10.57
N TRP A 20 -3.81 12.93 -10.30
CA TRP A 20 -3.63 11.86 -9.31
C TRP A 20 -3.95 12.30 -7.88
N SER A 21 -4.66 11.44 -7.15
CA SER A 21 -4.90 11.63 -5.73
C SER A 21 -3.59 11.50 -4.92
N PRO A 22 -3.54 12.00 -3.68
CA PRO A 22 -2.40 11.73 -2.79
C PRO A 22 -2.15 10.23 -2.58
N ALA A 23 -3.21 9.40 -2.57
CA ALA A 23 -3.09 7.95 -2.44
C ALA A 23 -2.48 7.31 -3.70
N ALA A 24 -2.84 7.80 -4.90
CA ALA A 24 -2.27 7.36 -6.16
C ALA A 24 -0.77 7.67 -6.24
N ILE A 25 -0.35 8.88 -5.85
CA ILE A 25 1.08 9.26 -5.79
C ILE A 25 1.85 8.37 -4.82
N ARG A 26 1.32 8.18 -3.60
CA ARG A 26 1.91 7.25 -2.63
C ARG A 26 2.01 5.84 -3.22
N SER A 27 0.97 5.37 -3.89
CA SER A 27 0.97 4.06 -4.53
C SER A 27 2.09 3.95 -5.53
N ALA A 28 2.19 4.89 -6.48
CA ALA A 28 3.22 4.89 -7.50
C ALA A 28 4.62 4.81 -6.87
N MET A 29 4.91 5.69 -5.90
CA MET A 29 6.20 5.70 -5.22
C MET A 29 6.51 4.42 -4.43
N MET A 30 5.50 3.75 -3.88
CA MET A 30 5.70 2.51 -3.11
C MET A 30 5.84 1.28 -4.02
N THR A 31 4.98 1.12 -5.02
CA THR A 31 4.99 -0.09 -5.87
C THR A 31 6.15 -0.14 -6.84
N THR A 32 6.82 1.00 -7.05
CA THR A 32 8.02 1.10 -7.89
C THR A 32 9.29 1.35 -7.08
N ALA A 33 9.24 1.25 -5.75
CA ALA A 33 10.42 1.36 -4.91
C ALA A 33 11.33 0.15 -5.13
N ASP A 34 12.64 0.39 -5.06
CA ASP A 34 13.65 -0.65 -5.19
C ASP A 34 13.88 -1.31 -3.82
N ALA A 35 13.65 -2.61 -3.73
CA ALA A 35 13.94 -3.40 -2.53
C ALA A 35 15.41 -3.88 -2.46
N LEU A 36 16.16 -3.64 -3.53
CA LEU A 36 17.56 -4.01 -3.69
C LEU A 36 18.47 -2.77 -3.58
N ASP A 37 19.71 -2.99 -3.18
CA ASP A 37 20.75 -1.99 -3.11
C ASP A 37 21.53 -1.88 -4.43
N ASN A 38 22.62 -1.11 -4.42
CA ASN A 38 23.43 -0.82 -5.61
C ASN A 38 24.29 -2.00 -6.12
N ILE A 39 24.27 -3.14 -5.43
CA ILE A 39 24.92 -4.38 -5.88
C ILE A 39 23.90 -5.50 -6.16
N ASP A 40 22.62 -5.12 -6.32
CA ASP A 40 21.49 -6.02 -6.54
C ASP A 40 21.26 -7.03 -5.38
N ASP A 41 21.74 -6.73 -4.17
CA ASP A 41 21.38 -7.48 -2.95
C ASP A 41 20.22 -6.78 -2.21
N THR A 42 19.53 -7.53 -1.36
CA THR A 42 18.55 -7.01 -0.41
C THR A 42 19.13 -5.91 0.48
N ILE A 43 18.42 -4.77 0.56
CA ILE A 43 18.78 -3.67 1.46
C ILE A 43 18.91 -4.19 2.90
N LYS A 44 19.94 -3.73 3.62
CA LYS A 44 20.21 -4.14 5.00
C LYS A 44 19.81 -3.08 6.03
N ASP A 45 19.42 -3.52 7.21
CA ASP A 45 19.12 -2.66 8.36
C ASP A 45 20.32 -2.56 9.30
N ILE A 46 20.96 -1.39 9.35
CA ILE A 46 22.06 -1.10 10.27
C ILE A 46 21.65 -1.20 11.74
N GLY A 47 20.37 -0.95 12.06
CA GLY A 47 19.81 -1.05 13.40
C GLY A 47 19.60 -2.50 13.86
N ASP A 48 19.62 -3.45 12.93
CA ASP A 48 19.48 -4.88 13.18
C ASP A 48 20.70 -5.66 12.68
N ASN A 49 21.91 -5.23 13.07
CA ASN A 49 23.18 -5.89 12.74
C ASN A 49 23.41 -6.18 11.25
N TYR A 50 22.93 -5.30 10.36
CA TYR A 50 22.99 -5.48 8.91
C TYR A 50 22.23 -6.72 8.40
N CYS A 51 21.20 -7.18 9.13
CA CYS A 51 20.21 -8.13 8.63
C CYS A 51 19.41 -7.53 7.46
N VAL A 52 18.70 -8.38 6.72
CA VAL A 52 17.80 -7.94 5.64
C VAL A 52 16.74 -6.99 6.21
N ALA A 53 16.63 -5.79 5.63
CA ALA A 53 15.68 -4.79 6.07
C ALA A 53 14.24 -5.28 5.83
N SER A 54 13.46 -5.35 6.91
CA SER A 54 12.05 -5.72 6.80
C SER A 54 11.21 -4.55 6.25
N PRO A 55 9.98 -4.82 5.78
CA PRO A 55 9.05 -3.74 5.46
C PRO A 55 8.73 -2.81 6.63
N LEU A 56 8.98 -3.22 7.89
CA LEU A 56 8.84 -2.36 9.06
C LEU A 56 10.00 -1.38 9.22
N ALA A 57 11.17 -1.69 8.66
CA ALA A 57 12.35 -0.83 8.65
C ALA A 57 12.34 0.15 7.46
N MET A 58 12.03 -0.34 6.26
CA MET A 58 12.15 0.44 5.01
C MET A 58 10.86 0.63 4.21
N GLY A 59 9.72 0.09 4.66
CA GLY A 59 8.49 0.13 3.89
C GLY A 59 8.60 -0.72 2.62
N ALA A 60 8.35 -0.11 1.46
CA ALA A 60 8.45 -0.79 0.17
C ALA A 60 9.89 -0.85 -0.39
N GLY A 61 10.81 -0.03 0.15
CA GLY A 61 12.18 0.06 -0.34
C GLY A 61 12.65 1.50 -0.58
N HIS A 62 13.75 1.63 -1.31
CA HIS A 62 14.32 2.91 -1.71
C HIS A 62 13.51 3.52 -2.86
N VAL A 63 13.23 4.82 -2.79
CA VAL A 63 12.40 5.50 -3.80
C VAL A 63 13.09 5.52 -5.17
N ASN A 64 12.33 5.24 -6.23
CA ASN A 64 12.76 5.34 -7.62
C ASN A 64 11.80 6.26 -8.39
N LEU A 65 12.21 7.51 -8.62
CA LEU A 65 11.35 8.51 -9.24
C LEU A 65 11.00 8.14 -10.69
N ASN A 66 11.98 7.68 -11.46
CA ASN A 66 11.78 7.41 -12.89
C ASN A 66 10.70 6.35 -13.09
N ASN A 67 10.74 5.27 -12.30
CA ASN A 67 9.71 4.24 -12.35
C ASN A 67 8.37 4.74 -11.77
N ALA A 68 8.38 5.58 -10.73
CA ALA A 68 7.16 6.13 -10.11
C ALA A 68 6.37 7.07 -11.04
N LEU A 69 6.98 7.58 -12.11
CA LEU A 69 6.27 8.36 -13.14
C LEU A 69 5.39 7.47 -14.02
N GLU A 70 5.70 6.19 -14.19
CA GLU A 70 4.94 5.26 -15.03
C GLU A 70 4.75 3.91 -14.31
N PRO A 71 4.00 3.87 -13.19
CA PRO A 71 3.90 2.69 -12.32
C PRO A 71 3.05 1.54 -12.93
N GLY A 72 2.35 1.80 -14.04
CA GLY A 72 1.39 0.88 -14.67
C GLY A 72 0.10 0.72 -13.88
N LEU A 73 0.17 0.29 -12.62
CA LEU A 73 -0.96 0.10 -11.73
C LEU A 73 -0.83 0.94 -10.45
N ILE A 74 -1.95 1.47 -9.96
CA ILE A 74 -2.01 2.18 -8.68
C ILE A 74 -3.13 1.67 -7.77
N TYR A 75 -2.87 1.69 -6.46
CA TYR A 75 -3.83 1.48 -5.38
C TYR A 75 -4.39 2.83 -4.96
N ASN A 76 -5.49 3.24 -5.60
CA ASN A 76 -6.11 4.52 -5.33
C ASN A 76 -7.05 4.45 -4.10
N ALA A 77 -7.19 5.57 -3.39
CA ALA A 77 -8.14 5.74 -2.29
C ALA A 77 -8.54 7.21 -2.20
N ASN A 78 -9.80 7.48 -1.85
CA ASN A 78 -10.33 8.82 -1.66
C ASN A 78 -10.41 9.17 -0.15
N ALA A 79 -10.81 10.40 0.17
CA ALA A 79 -10.93 10.84 1.56
C ALA A 79 -11.97 10.04 2.37
N GLU A 80 -13.07 9.62 1.73
CA GLU A 80 -14.13 8.83 2.37
C GLU A 80 -13.62 7.45 2.78
N ASP A 81 -12.74 6.82 2.01
CA ASP A 81 -12.11 5.54 2.38
C ASP A 81 -11.36 5.62 3.71
N TYR A 82 -10.68 6.74 3.98
CA TYR A 82 -10.00 6.97 5.26
C TYR A 82 -11.00 7.24 6.39
N VAL A 83 -12.10 7.93 6.12
CA VAL A 83 -13.17 8.12 7.12
C VAL A 83 -13.83 6.78 7.46
N ASN A 84 -14.10 5.95 6.45
CA ASN A 84 -14.64 4.60 6.63
C ASN A 84 -13.69 3.71 7.45
N LEU A 85 -12.38 3.86 7.26
CA LEU A 85 -11.37 3.25 8.14
C LEU A 85 -11.50 3.76 9.57
N LEU A 86 -11.53 5.08 9.80
CA LEU A 86 -11.71 5.65 11.14
C LEU A 86 -12.99 5.15 11.83
N CYS A 87 -14.08 5.01 11.06
CA CYS A 87 -15.36 4.46 11.54
C CYS A 87 -15.29 2.97 11.91
N SER A 88 -14.36 2.22 11.32
CA SER A 88 -14.14 0.80 11.65
C SER A 88 -13.24 0.60 12.88
N LEU A 89 -12.54 1.67 13.29
CA LEU A 89 -11.74 1.69 14.51
C LEU A 89 -12.65 2.02 15.71
N ASN A 90 -12.23 1.66 16.91
CA ASN A 90 -12.96 1.90 18.15
C ASN A 90 -12.93 3.37 18.62
N TYR A 91 -13.05 4.33 17.68
CA TYR A 91 -13.19 5.75 17.98
C TYR A 91 -14.64 6.12 18.23
N THR A 92 -14.85 7.08 19.13
CA THR A 92 -16.15 7.72 19.33
C THR A 92 -16.46 8.68 18.18
N MET A 93 -17.74 8.94 17.91
CA MET A 93 -18.14 9.93 16.89
C MET A 93 -17.53 11.32 17.14
N LYS A 94 -17.40 11.74 18.40
CA LYS A 94 -16.74 13.02 18.74
C LYS A 94 -15.27 13.05 18.32
N GLN A 95 -14.54 11.95 18.48
CA GLN A 95 -13.14 11.84 18.04
C GLN A 95 -13.04 11.87 16.52
N ILE A 96 -13.91 11.12 15.82
CA ILE A 96 -13.95 11.11 14.35
C ILE A 96 -14.25 12.52 13.81
N GLN A 97 -15.23 13.22 14.39
CA GLN A 97 -15.56 14.60 14.03
C GLN A 97 -14.42 15.57 14.34
N THR A 98 -13.65 15.32 15.41
CA THR A 98 -12.46 16.12 15.74
C THR A 98 -11.36 15.93 14.70
N ILE A 99 -11.14 14.70 14.22
CA ILE A 99 -10.12 14.39 13.20
C ILE A 99 -10.54 14.94 11.84
N THR A 100 -11.78 14.64 11.42
CA THR A 100 -12.31 15.00 10.10
C THR A 100 -12.74 16.47 10.00
N ARG A 101 -12.89 17.15 11.15
CA ARG A 101 -13.36 18.55 11.26
C ARG A 101 -14.74 18.78 10.62
N THR A 102 -15.57 17.75 10.54
CA THR A 102 -16.95 17.84 10.03
C THR A 102 -17.90 16.96 10.84
N SER A 103 -19.16 17.37 10.91
CA SER A 103 -20.25 16.63 11.58
C SER A 103 -21.10 15.79 10.62
N THR A 104 -20.80 15.79 9.33
CA THR A 104 -21.66 15.21 8.28
C THR A 104 -21.54 13.69 8.14
N TYR A 105 -20.50 13.06 8.69
CA TYR A 105 -20.27 11.62 8.55
C TYR A 105 -21.07 10.82 9.59
N ASN A 106 -21.74 9.76 9.13
CA ASN A 106 -22.62 8.90 9.93
C ASN A 106 -22.09 7.46 10.08
N CYS A 107 -20.93 7.15 9.51
CA CYS A 107 -20.26 5.85 9.60
C CYS A 107 -21.10 4.64 9.11
N LEU A 108 -22.05 4.84 8.19
CA LEU A 108 -22.87 3.74 7.66
C LEU A 108 -22.07 2.72 6.82
N ASN A 109 -20.99 3.16 6.18
CA ASN A 109 -20.14 2.35 5.30
C ASN A 109 -18.77 2.03 5.95
N SER A 110 -18.73 1.72 7.24
CA SER A 110 -17.47 1.43 7.94
C SER A 110 -16.73 0.23 7.31
N SER A 111 -15.41 0.38 7.14
CA SER A 111 -14.57 -0.65 6.50
C SER A 111 -13.13 -0.55 7.00
N SER A 112 -12.59 -1.66 7.50
CA SER A 112 -11.17 -1.77 7.88
C SER A 112 -10.24 -2.04 6.69
N GLY A 113 -10.80 -2.34 5.52
CA GLY A 113 -10.08 -2.74 4.32
C GLY A 113 -9.66 -1.56 3.46
N LEU A 114 -8.79 -0.69 3.96
CA LEU A 114 -8.22 0.41 3.16
C LEU A 114 -7.44 -0.16 1.96
N ASN A 115 -7.63 0.45 0.78
CA ASN A 115 -6.93 0.07 -0.44
C ASN A 115 -5.47 0.56 -0.46
N TYR A 116 -4.64 -0.08 0.36
CA TYR A 116 -3.27 0.33 0.63
C TYR A 116 -2.26 -0.51 -0.16
N PRO A 117 -1.16 0.07 -0.71
CA PRO A 117 -0.14 -0.63 -1.52
C PRO A 117 0.84 -1.46 -0.67
N SER A 118 0.37 -2.05 0.44
CA SER A 118 1.11 -3.01 1.24
C SER A 118 0.14 -3.88 2.06
N PHE A 119 0.68 -4.95 2.64
CA PHE A 119 -0.07 -5.92 3.42
C PHE A 119 0.64 -6.17 4.75
N ILE A 120 -0.13 -6.21 5.83
CA ILE A 120 0.36 -6.59 7.16
C ILE A 120 -0.66 -7.53 7.81
N ALA A 121 -0.20 -8.72 8.20
CA ALA A 121 -1.00 -9.70 8.92
C ALA A 121 -0.45 -9.82 10.34
N LEU A 122 -1.30 -9.57 11.33
CA LEU A 122 -0.94 -9.64 12.74
C LEU A 122 -1.50 -10.93 13.35
N PHE A 123 -0.65 -11.68 14.04
CA PHE A 123 -1.02 -12.91 14.72
C PHE A 123 -0.71 -12.76 16.21
N ASN A 124 -1.73 -12.91 17.06
CA ASN A 124 -1.53 -12.86 18.52
C ASN A 124 -0.87 -14.16 19.01
N GLU A 125 0.05 -14.04 19.96
CA GLU A 125 0.84 -15.15 20.54
C GLU A 125 0.01 -16.17 21.34
N ASN A 126 -1.19 -15.81 21.80
CA ASN A 126 -2.05 -16.65 22.64
C ASN A 126 -2.81 -17.75 21.89
N VAL A 127 -2.28 -18.24 20.77
CA VAL A 127 -2.96 -19.22 19.91
C VAL A 127 -2.17 -20.51 19.94
N THR A 128 -2.80 -21.56 20.45
CA THR A 128 -2.33 -22.93 20.30
C THR A 128 -2.05 -23.23 18.83
N PHE A 129 -0.89 -23.83 18.53
CA PHE A 129 -0.35 -24.18 17.20
C PHE A 129 -1.30 -24.96 16.25
N SER A 130 -2.50 -25.32 16.71
CA SER A 130 -3.45 -26.18 15.99
C SER A 130 -4.46 -25.42 15.11
N ASP A 131 -4.64 -24.11 15.29
CA ASP A 131 -5.62 -23.33 14.52
C ASP A 131 -4.96 -22.56 13.37
N THR A 132 -5.26 -22.94 12.13
CA THR A 132 -4.82 -22.18 10.94
C THR A 132 -5.55 -20.84 10.89
N LYS A 133 -4.86 -19.74 11.19
CA LYS A 133 -5.41 -18.39 11.04
C LYS A 133 -5.29 -17.90 9.61
N ILE A 134 -6.43 -17.56 9.02
CA ILE A 134 -6.51 -17.00 7.66
C ILE A 134 -6.79 -15.50 7.76
N VAL A 135 -5.90 -14.68 7.21
CA VAL A 135 -6.12 -13.24 7.04
C VAL A 135 -6.40 -12.96 5.57
N LYS A 136 -7.50 -12.25 5.29
CA LYS A 136 -7.91 -11.90 3.91
C LYS A 136 -7.78 -10.40 3.69
N PHE A 137 -7.20 -10.03 2.57
CA PHE A 137 -7.11 -8.64 2.13
C PHE A 137 -7.85 -8.50 0.80
N ARG A 138 -8.62 -7.43 0.68
CA ARG A 138 -9.20 -7.01 -0.60
C ARG A 138 -8.46 -5.76 -1.07
N ARG A 139 -8.08 -5.75 -2.34
CA ARG A 139 -7.46 -4.60 -3.01
C ARG A 139 -8.11 -4.37 -4.35
N THR A 140 -8.08 -3.11 -4.76
CA THR A 140 -8.49 -2.66 -6.08
C THR A 140 -7.31 -1.95 -6.70
N VAL A 141 -6.94 -2.31 -7.91
CA VAL A 141 -5.88 -1.61 -8.65
C VAL A 141 -6.49 -0.95 -9.88
N THR A 142 -5.99 0.23 -10.21
CA THR A 142 -6.41 1.01 -11.38
C THR A 142 -5.24 1.05 -12.37
N ASN A 143 -5.53 0.78 -13.64
CA ASN A 143 -4.56 0.91 -14.73
C ASN A 143 -4.36 2.38 -15.12
N VAL A 144 -3.13 2.85 -14.99
CA VAL A 144 -2.65 4.18 -15.41
C VAL A 144 -1.54 4.08 -16.44
N GLY A 145 -1.25 2.87 -16.93
CA GLY A 145 -0.23 2.59 -17.94
C GLY A 145 -0.76 2.74 -19.36
N VAL A 146 -0.56 1.71 -20.19
CA VAL A 146 -1.05 1.68 -21.58
C VAL A 146 -2.40 0.97 -21.71
N ASP A 147 -3.03 1.18 -22.86
CA ASP A 147 -4.31 0.54 -23.18
C ASP A 147 -4.13 -0.96 -23.41
N THR A 148 -5.11 -1.73 -22.94
CA THR A 148 -5.14 -3.20 -23.05
C THR A 148 -3.89 -3.91 -22.53
N LEU A 149 -3.89 -4.23 -21.23
CA LEU A 149 -2.80 -4.97 -20.57
C LEU A 149 -3.33 -6.13 -19.74
N THR A 150 -2.53 -7.18 -19.65
CA THR A 150 -2.77 -8.30 -18.73
C THR A 150 -1.61 -8.42 -17.77
N TYR A 151 -1.90 -8.38 -16.48
CA TYR A 151 -0.94 -8.56 -15.40
C TYR A 151 -1.15 -9.93 -14.77
N THR A 152 -0.06 -10.68 -14.57
CA THR A 152 -0.05 -11.95 -13.84
C THR A 152 0.64 -11.74 -12.51
N VAL A 153 0.03 -12.20 -11.42
CA VAL A 153 0.56 -12.03 -10.06
C VAL A 153 1.63 -13.07 -9.79
N THR A 154 2.81 -12.61 -9.39
CA THR A 154 3.89 -13.45 -8.86
C THR A 154 3.93 -13.36 -7.34
N LEU A 155 3.97 -14.49 -6.65
CA LEU A 155 4.09 -14.55 -5.20
C LEU A 155 5.48 -15.01 -4.79
N THR A 156 6.13 -14.24 -3.93
CA THR A 156 7.37 -14.68 -3.26
C THR A 156 6.98 -15.57 -2.07
N PRO A 157 7.53 -16.79 -1.95
CA PRO A 157 7.28 -17.66 -0.80
C PRO A 157 7.66 -16.98 0.52
N LEU A 158 6.86 -17.20 1.56
CA LEU A 158 7.13 -16.75 2.92
C LEU A 158 7.19 -17.97 3.84
N ASP A 159 8.32 -18.16 4.51
CA ASP A 159 8.51 -19.30 5.38
C ASP A 159 7.45 -19.36 6.48
N GLY A 160 6.81 -20.51 6.63
CA GLY A 160 5.72 -20.72 7.59
C GLY A 160 4.35 -20.19 7.16
N PHE A 161 4.21 -19.54 6.00
CA PHE A 161 2.94 -18.98 5.53
C PHE A 161 2.56 -19.47 4.13
N LYS A 162 1.26 -19.73 3.92
CA LYS A 162 0.69 -19.99 2.60
C LYS A 162 -0.06 -18.76 2.11
N VAL A 163 0.51 -18.06 1.12
CA VAL A 163 -0.12 -16.91 0.47
C VAL A 163 -0.81 -17.37 -0.81
N THR A 164 -2.04 -16.89 -1.03
CA THR A 164 -2.81 -17.14 -2.26
C THR A 164 -3.49 -15.84 -2.70
N VAL A 165 -3.65 -15.67 -4.01
CA VAL A 165 -4.28 -14.50 -4.63
C VAL A 165 -5.39 -14.98 -5.57
N MET A 166 -6.49 -14.23 -5.64
CA MET A 166 -7.58 -14.51 -6.55
C MET A 166 -8.26 -13.21 -6.99
N PRO A 167 -8.39 -12.95 -8.31
CA PRO A 167 -7.78 -13.71 -9.41
C PRO A 167 -6.25 -13.54 -9.45
N ASP A 168 -5.55 -14.49 -10.06
CA ASP A 168 -4.09 -14.44 -10.29
C ASP A 168 -3.71 -13.67 -11.56
N THR A 169 -4.71 -13.33 -12.38
CA THR A 169 -4.56 -12.59 -13.64
C THR A 169 -5.57 -11.44 -13.69
N LEU A 170 -5.10 -10.24 -14.02
CA LEU A 170 -5.92 -9.04 -14.16
C LEU A 170 -5.81 -8.50 -15.58
N LYS A 171 -6.93 -8.48 -16.31
CA LYS A 171 -7.02 -7.95 -17.68
C LYS A 171 -7.70 -6.58 -17.65
N PHE A 172 -7.02 -5.59 -18.20
CA PHE A 172 -7.52 -4.23 -18.41
C PHE A 172 -7.73 -4.02 -19.90
N ILE A 173 -8.78 -3.28 -20.26
CA ILE A 173 -9.12 -2.95 -21.66
C ILE A 173 -8.84 -1.47 -21.98
N GLU A 174 -8.87 -0.60 -20.98
CA GLU A 174 -8.62 0.84 -21.09
C GLU A 174 -7.81 1.32 -19.88
N LYS A 175 -7.10 2.44 -20.03
CA LYS A 175 -6.52 3.19 -18.90
C LYS A 175 -7.47 4.29 -18.43
N ILE A 176 -7.31 4.72 -17.18
CA ILE A 176 -8.02 5.89 -16.61
C ILE A 176 -7.10 7.10 -16.62
#